data_AF-A0A6N7IND0-F1
#
_entry.id   AF-A0A6N7IND0-F1
#
_cell.length_a   1.000
_cell.length_b   1.000
_cell.length_c   1.000
_cell.angle_alpha   90.00
_cell.angle_beta   90.00
_cell.angle_gamma   90.00
#
_symmetry.space_group_name_H-M   'P 1'
#
loop_
_entity.id
_entity.type
_entity.pdbx_description
1 polymer ?
#
loop_
_entity_poly.entity_id
_entity_poly.type
_entity_poly.pdbx_seq_one_letter_code
_entity_poly.pdbx_strand_id
1 'polypeptide(L)'
;MRVTHMLVARRTQNYIQDAMDRLARTQEQMSTGRKVLRLSDDPPALSQLLNVRTAVERNKQYTRNITDGLSYLDGADTALGTASELLQKAIEYAIQGANGTLEPDDMAAIGEQIDYLCRQKAGMLHRGYPDFKRRGTINNYRKYMIT
;
A
#
# COMPACT_ATOMS: atom_id res chain seq x y z
N MET A 1 8.19 21.45 68.42
CA MET A 1 7.24 21.50 67.27
C MET A 1 6.13 20.49 67.49
N ARG A 2 4.85 20.88 67.40
CA ARG A 2 3.70 19.97 67.47
C ARG A 2 3.42 19.45 66.06
N VAL A 3 3.81 18.21 65.77
CA VAL A 3 3.39 17.56 64.51
C VAL A 3 1.90 17.27 64.65
N THR A 4 1.09 17.92 63.83
CA THR A 4 -0.38 17.78 63.92
C THR A 4 -0.77 16.39 63.42
N HIS A 5 -1.57 15.63 64.17
CA HIS A 5 -2.08 14.30 63.75
C HIS A 5 -2.71 14.34 62.34
N MET A 6 -3.42 15.44 62.04
CA MET A 6 -4.00 15.72 60.73
C MET A 6 -2.95 15.88 59.61
N LEU A 7 -1.76 16.41 59.91
CA LEU A 7 -0.65 16.52 58.96
C LEU A 7 -0.07 15.14 58.64
N VAL A 8 0.06 14.27 59.65
CA VAL A 8 0.50 12.87 59.45
C VAL A 8 -0.52 12.11 58.60
N ALA A 9 -1.81 12.19 58.95
CA ALA A 9 -2.89 11.54 58.19
C ALA A 9 -2.98 12.04 56.74
N ARG A 10 -2.79 13.34 56.48
CA ARG A 10 -2.79 13.89 55.12
C ARG A 10 -1.56 13.43 54.32
N ARG A 11 -0.39 13.33 54.97
CA ARG A 11 0.83 12.80 54.33
C ARG A 11 0.68 11.32 53.96
N THR A 12 0.10 10.50 54.84
CA THR A 12 -0.15 9.08 54.55
C THR A 12 -1.17 8.93 53.42
N GLN A 13 -2.22 9.75 53.39
CA GLN A 13 -3.20 9.73 52.30
C GLN A 13 -2.56 10.07 50.95
N ASN A 14 -1.73 11.12 50.90
CA ASN A 14 -1.01 11.49 49.67
C ASN A 14 -0.02 10.39 49.22
N TYR A 15 0.64 9.73 50.18
CA TYR A 15 1.54 8.62 49.88
C TYR A 15 0.79 7.41 49.29
N ILE A 16 -0.36 7.07 49.84
CA ILE A 16 -1.22 6.00 49.31
C ILE A 16 -1.67 6.35 47.89
N GLN A 17 -2.07 7.60 47.64
CA GLN A 17 -2.47 8.04 46.31
C GLN A 17 -1.32 7.91 45.29
N ASP A 18 -0.11 8.37 45.63
CA ASP A 18 1.07 8.23 44.76
C ASP A 18 1.43 6.75 44.51
N ALA A 19 1.29 5.89 45.53
CA ALA A 19 1.52 4.45 45.39
C ALA A 19 0.49 3.79 44.46
N MET A 20 -0.78 4.17 44.55
CA MET A 20 -1.84 3.69 43.64
C MET A 20 -1.59 4.14 42.20
N ASP A 21 -1.18 5.39 41.99
CA ASP A 21 -0.87 5.93 40.66
C ASP A 21 0.34 5.23 40.02
N ARG A 22 1.38 4.92 40.80
CA ARG A 22 2.54 4.13 40.34
C ARG A 22 2.13 2.71 39.99
N LEU A 23 1.31 2.07 40.81
CA LEU A 23 0.81 0.71 40.56
C LEU A 23 0.00 0.66 39.25
N ALA A 24 -0.89 1.63 39.04
CA ALA A 24 -1.67 1.74 37.81
C ALA A 24 -0.78 1.90 36.57
N ARG A 25 0.27 2.72 36.65
CA ARG A 25 1.26 2.87 35.57
C ARG A 25 2.01 1.57 35.30
N THR A 26 2.46 0.86 36.32
CA THR A 26 3.16 -0.43 36.13
C THR A 26 2.22 -1.48 35.54
N GLN A 27 0.97 -1.52 35.96
CA GLN A 27 -0.04 -2.38 35.34
C GLN A 27 -0.23 -2.05 33.85
N GLU A 28 -0.34 -0.77 33.50
CA GLU A 28 -0.44 -0.33 32.09
C GLU A 28 0.81 -0.70 31.27
N GLN A 29 2.02 -0.57 31.86
CA GLN A 29 3.27 -1.01 31.24
C GLN A 29 3.29 -2.53 31.04
N MET A 30 2.82 -3.32 32.01
CA MET A 30 2.71 -4.78 31.89
C MET A 30 1.69 -5.19 30.83
N SER A 31 0.52 -4.56 30.81
CA SER A 31 -0.53 -4.86 29.83
C SER A 31 -0.14 -4.48 28.40
N THR A 32 0.60 -3.38 28.21
CA THR A 32 1.01 -2.92 26.87
C THR A 32 2.40 -3.41 26.45
N GLY A 33 3.21 -3.91 27.38
CA GLY A 33 4.61 -4.27 27.17
C GLY A 33 5.52 -3.06 26.84
N ARG A 34 5.04 -1.82 26.97
CA ARG A 34 5.78 -0.61 26.60
C ARG A 34 6.31 0.09 27.85
N LYS A 35 7.61 0.36 27.87
CA LYS A 35 8.27 1.11 28.95
C LYS A 35 7.83 2.58 28.99
N VAL A 36 7.63 3.21 27.83
CA VAL A 36 7.17 4.62 27.72
C VAL A 36 5.72 4.62 27.24
N LEU A 37 4.81 5.14 28.08
CA LEU A 37 3.38 5.17 27.82
C LEU A 37 2.91 6.54 27.31
N ARG A 38 3.48 7.63 27.87
CA ARG A 38 3.05 9.01 27.62
C ARG A 38 4.21 9.90 27.20
N LEU A 39 3.89 10.96 26.45
CA LEU A 39 4.85 12.02 26.07
C LEU A 39 5.46 12.71 27.29
N SER A 40 4.74 12.76 28.40
CA SER A 40 5.16 13.42 29.64
C SER A 40 6.24 12.67 30.42
N ASP A 41 6.46 11.38 30.16
CA ASP A 41 7.32 10.55 31.01
C ASP A 41 8.81 10.65 30.60
N ASP A 42 9.12 10.75 29.31
CA ASP A 42 10.48 10.94 28.77
C ASP A 42 10.44 11.57 27.35
N PRO A 43 10.45 12.91 27.23
CA PRO A 43 10.38 13.58 25.93
C PRO A 43 11.55 13.27 24.98
N PRO A 44 12.82 13.24 25.43
CA PRO A 44 13.96 12.86 24.59
C PRO A 44 13.86 11.44 24.01
N ALA A 45 13.64 10.41 24.84
CA ALA A 45 13.57 9.03 24.35
C ALA A 45 12.38 8.81 23.40
N LEU A 46 11.28 9.54 23.63
CA LEU A 46 10.12 9.44 22.78
C LEU A 46 10.30 10.10 21.40
N SER A 47 11.04 11.20 21.30
CA SER A 47 11.34 11.83 20.00
C SER A 47 12.03 10.84 19.04
N GLN A 48 12.98 10.05 19.55
CA GLN A 48 13.65 9.00 18.81
C GLN A 48 12.68 7.87 18.44
N LEU A 49 11.81 7.46 19.37
CA LEU A 49 10.78 6.44 19.10
C LEU A 49 9.78 6.89 18.03
N LEU A 50 9.37 8.17 18.04
CA LEU A 50 8.51 8.76 17.01
C LEU A 50 9.22 8.77 15.66
N ASN A 51 10.49 9.14 15.61
CA ASN A 51 11.28 9.06 14.38
C ASN A 51 11.32 7.62 13.83
N VAL A 52 11.58 6.63 14.67
CA VAL A 52 11.56 5.21 14.26
C VAL A 52 10.16 4.79 13.79
N ARG A 53 9.09 5.15 14.50
CA ARG A 53 7.71 4.86 14.06
C ARG A 53 7.40 5.48 12.72
N THR A 54 7.76 6.75 12.51
CA THR A 54 7.54 7.41 11.22
C THR A 54 8.35 6.74 10.11
N ALA A 55 9.58 6.30 10.38
CA ALA A 55 10.39 5.55 9.41
C ALA A 55 9.73 4.20 9.06
N VAL A 56 9.17 3.48 10.04
CA VAL A 56 8.41 2.24 9.82
C VAL A 56 7.18 2.49 8.95
N GLU A 57 6.40 3.53 9.23
CA GLU A 57 5.22 3.87 8.43
C GLU A 57 5.59 4.31 7.00
N ARG A 58 6.70 5.04 6.83
CA ARG A 58 7.25 5.36 5.50
C ARG A 58 7.66 4.09 4.75
N ASN A 59 8.35 3.16 5.42
CA ASN A 59 8.73 1.89 4.81
C ASN A 59 7.51 1.06 4.40
N LYS A 60 6.46 0.99 5.23
CA LYS A 60 5.19 0.33 4.85
C LYS A 60 4.58 0.98 3.61
N GLN A 61 4.64 2.30 3.49
CA GLN A 61 4.19 2.99 2.27
C GLN A 61 5.05 2.63 1.06
N TYR A 62 6.37 2.59 1.21
CA TYR A 62 7.27 2.19 0.12
C TYR A 62 7.01 0.76 -0.33
N THR A 63 6.79 -0.18 0.60
CA THR A 63 6.41 -1.56 0.26
C THR A 63 5.12 -1.58 -0.56
N ARG A 64 4.09 -0.83 -0.15
CA ARG A 64 2.84 -0.73 -0.94
C ARG A 64 3.08 -0.15 -2.33
N ASN A 65 3.86 0.92 -2.45
CA ASN A 65 4.19 1.52 -3.74
C ASN A 65 4.95 0.54 -4.65
N ILE A 66 5.87 -0.25 -4.09
CA ILE A 66 6.59 -1.29 -4.84
C ILE A 66 5.63 -2.38 -5.29
N THR A 67 4.74 -2.87 -4.42
CA THR A 67 3.73 -3.87 -4.79
C THR A 67 2.82 -3.36 -5.91
N ASP A 68 2.34 -2.12 -5.80
CA ASP A 68 1.51 -1.50 -6.84
C ASP A 68 2.27 -1.35 -8.17
N GLY A 69 3.55 -0.96 -8.10
CA GLY A 69 4.44 -0.88 -9.26
C GLY A 69 4.69 -2.24 -9.91
N LEU A 70 4.85 -3.30 -9.11
CA LEU A 70 4.99 -4.67 -9.62
C LEU A 70 3.69 -5.14 -10.29
N SER A 71 2.52 -4.87 -9.70
CA SER A 71 1.23 -5.18 -10.33
C SER A 71 1.03 -4.42 -11.64
N TYR A 72 1.53 -3.20 -11.75
CA TYR A 72 1.54 -2.46 -13.01
C TYR A 72 2.40 -3.15 -14.08
N LEU A 73 3.62 -3.52 -13.70
CA LEU A 73 4.57 -4.18 -14.61
C LEU A 73 4.05 -5.54 -15.07
N ASP A 74 3.43 -6.32 -14.18
CA ASP A 74 2.80 -7.61 -14.50
C ASP A 74 1.65 -7.46 -15.50
N GLY A 75 0.81 -6.43 -15.30
CA GLY A 75 -0.22 -6.07 -16.28
C GLY A 75 0.35 -5.63 -17.63
N ALA A 76 1.45 -4.88 -17.61
CA ALA A 76 2.15 -4.45 -18.82
C ALA A 76 2.82 -5.63 -19.56
N ASP A 77 3.40 -6.59 -18.84
CA ASP A 77 4.03 -7.78 -19.41
C ASP A 77 2.97 -8.70 -20.05
N THR A 78 1.87 -8.93 -19.34
CA THR A 78 0.70 -9.64 -19.88
C THR A 78 0.19 -8.96 -21.15
N ALA A 79 0.11 -7.63 -21.14
CA ALA A 79 -0.31 -6.86 -22.29
C ALA A 79 0.62 -7.05 -23.49
N LEU A 80 1.93 -6.94 -23.29
CA LEU A 80 2.92 -7.16 -24.34
C LEU A 80 2.90 -8.61 -24.86
N GLY A 81 2.71 -9.60 -23.99
CA GLY A 81 2.52 -11.00 -24.36
C GLY A 81 1.33 -11.18 -25.30
N THR A 82 0.16 -10.61 -24.95
CA THR A 82 -1.02 -10.69 -25.82
C THR A 82 -0.84 -9.98 -27.17
N ALA A 83 -0.11 -8.86 -27.20
CA ALA A 83 0.21 -8.15 -28.44
C ALA A 83 1.15 -8.97 -29.33
N SER A 84 2.16 -9.62 -28.75
CA SER A 84 3.09 -10.50 -29.47
C SER A 84 2.36 -11.69 -30.11
N GLU A 85 1.48 -12.35 -29.36
CA GLU A 85 0.64 -13.44 -29.88
C GLU A 85 -0.28 -12.98 -31.03
N LEU A 86 -0.88 -11.80 -30.89
CA LEU A 86 -1.73 -11.23 -31.92
C LEU A 86 -0.95 -10.95 -33.22
N LEU A 87 0.28 -10.43 -33.11
CA LEU A 87 1.15 -10.20 -34.26
C LEU A 87 1.55 -11.50 -34.94
N GLN A 88 1.88 -12.55 -34.19
CA GLN A 88 2.19 -13.87 -34.75
C GLN A 88 0.99 -14.44 -35.52
N LYS A 89 -0.22 -14.34 -34.96
CA LYS A 89 -1.45 -14.79 -35.62
C LYS A 89 -1.76 -13.96 -36.87
N ALA A 90 -1.57 -12.65 -36.82
CA ALA A 90 -1.74 -11.78 -38.00
C ALA A 90 -0.78 -12.17 -39.13
N ILE A 91 0.47 -12.52 -38.81
CA ILE A 91 1.45 -13.01 -39.79
C ILE A 91 1.04 -14.37 -40.35
N GLU A 92 0.60 -15.32 -39.53
CA GLU A 92 0.10 -16.62 -39.98
C GLU A 92 -1.04 -16.45 -40.99
N TYR A 93 -2.01 -15.58 -40.69
CA TYR A 93 -3.12 -15.29 -41.59
C TYR A 93 -2.69 -14.56 -42.87
N ALA A 94 -1.72 -13.64 -42.79
CA ALA A 94 -1.18 -12.97 -43.96
C ALA A 94 -0.47 -13.97 -44.90
N ILE A 95 0.27 -14.94 -44.35
CA ILE A 95 0.89 -16.02 -45.14
C ILE A 95 -0.18 -16.93 -45.76
N GLN A 96 -1.25 -17.25 -45.02
CA GLN A 96 -2.36 -18.03 -45.55
C GLN A 96 -3.06 -17.31 -46.70
N GLY A 97 -3.31 -16.00 -46.58
CA GLY A 97 -3.89 -15.19 -47.66
C GLY A 97 -2.94 -14.97 -48.85
N ALA A 98 -1.62 -15.02 -48.64
CA ALA A 98 -0.62 -14.92 -49.71
C ALA A 98 -0.50 -16.20 -50.54
N ASN A 99 -0.93 -17.36 -50.02
CA ASN A 99 -1.12 -18.56 -50.84
C ASN A 99 -2.35 -18.34 -51.73
N GLY A 100 -2.12 -17.83 -52.94
CA GLY A 100 -3.12 -17.35 -53.92
C GLY A 100 -4.10 -18.39 -54.49
N THR A 101 -4.43 -19.43 -53.73
CA THR A 101 -5.44 -20.45 -54.02
C THR A 101 -6.77 -20.21 -53.30
N LEU A 102 -6.88 -19.18 -52.44
CA LEU A 102 -8.11 -18.86 -51.71
C LEU A 102 -9.12 -18.11 -52.59
N GLU A 103 -10.41 -18.46 -52.46
CA GLU A 103 -11.50 -17.68 -53.05
C GLU A 103 -11.65 -16.32 -52.35
N PRO A 104 -12.24 -15.31 -53.01
CA PRO A 104 -12.50 -13.99 -52.42
C PRO A 104 -13.28 -14.05 -51.09
N ASP A 105 -14.20 -15.03 -50.95
CA ASP A 105 -14.97 -15.26 -49.73
C ASP A 105 -14.08 -15.79 -48.58
N ASP A 106 -13.13 -16.67 -48.87
CA ASP A 106 -12.17 -17.15 -47.86
C ASP A 106 -11.23 -16.04 -47.39
N MET A 107 -10.82 -15.14 -48.30
CA MET A 107 -10.05 -13.95 -47.94
C MET A 107 -10.83 -12.98 -47.04
N ALA A 108 -12.14 -12.81 -47.29
CA ALA A 108 -13.00 -11.98 -46.45
C ALA A 108 -13.18 -12.58 -45.05
N ALA A 109 -13.36 -13.90 -44.95
CA ALA A 109 -13.46 -14.63 -43.68
C ALA A 109 -12.19 -14.52 -42.82
N ILE A 110 -11.01 -14.56 -43.44
CA ILE A 110 -9.72 -14.33 -42.74
C ILE A 110 -9.64 -12.91 -42.18
N GLY A 111 -10.05 -11.90 -42.96
CA GLY A 111 -10.11 -10.51 -42.50
C GLY A 111 -11.02 -10.33 -41.28
N GLU A 112 -12.18 -10.98 -41.28
CA GLU A 112 -13.12 -10.93 -40.16
C GLU A 112 -12.57 -11.63 -38.91
N GLN A 113 -11.86 -12.76 -39.06
CA GLN A 113 -11.18 -13.43 -37.95
C GLN A 113 -10.09 -12.56 -37.32
N ILE A 114 -9.34 -11.79 -38.13
CA ILE A 114 -8.33 -10.85 -37.63
C ILE A 114 -8.99 -9.74 -36.81
N ASP A 115 -10.09 -9.15 -37.30
CA ASP A 115 -10.80 -8.08 -36.58
C ASP A 115 -11.38 -8.60 -35.26
N TYR A 116 -11.94 -9.82 -35.26
CA TYR A 116 -12.43 -10.49 -34.06
C TYR A 116 -11.31 -10.73 -33.03
N LEU A 117 -10.17 -11.28 -33.43
CA LEU A 117 -9.00 -11.50 -32.57
C LEU A 117 -8.46 -10.19 -31.98
N CYS A 118 -8.39 -9.15 -32.80
CA CYS A 118 -7.94 -7.82 -32.40
C CYS A 118 -8.86 -7.22 -31.33
N ARG A 119 -10.19 -7.28 -31.53
CA ARG A 119 -11.18 -6.83 -30.54
C ARG A 119 -11.15 -7.64 -29.25
N GLN A 120 -11.05 -8.96 -29.35
CA GLN A 120 -11.02 -9.84 -28.18
C GLN A 120 -9.78 -9.55 -27.31
N LYS A 121 -8.59 -9.46 -27.91
CA LYS A 121 -7.32 -9.18 -27.23
C LYS A 121 -7.29 -7.74 -26.68
N ALA A 122 -7.81 -6.76 -27.41
CA ALA A 122 -7.96 -5.37 -26.93
C ALA A 122 -8.88 -5.27 -25.69
N GLY A 123 -9.95 -6.06 -25.63
CA GLY A 123 -10.81 -6.15 -24.45
C GLY A 123 -10.10 -6.76 -23.22
N MET A 124 -9.16 -7.68 -23.42
CA MET A 124 -8.34 -8.27 -22.35
C MET A 124 -7.31 -7.27 -21.82
N LEU A 125 -6.66 -6.51 -22.71
CA LEU A 125 -5.72 -5.45 -22.37
C LEU A 125 -6.35 -4.41 -21.45
N HIS A 126 -7.57 -3.95 -21.76
CA HIS A 126 -8.26 -2.95 -20.95
C HIS A 126 -8.61 -3.43 -19.54
N ARG A 127 -8.86 -4.75 -19.35
CA ARG A 127 -9.14 -5.34 -18.03
C ARG A 127 -7.91 -5.51 -17.15
N GLY A 128 -6.72 -5.54 -17.75
CA GLY A 128 -5.44 -5.65 -17.04
C GLY A 128 -4.95 -4.35 -16.39
N TYR A 129 -5.64 -3.21 -16.59
CA TYR A 129 -5.32 -1.94 -15.94
C TYR A 129 -6.03 -1.82 -14.59
N PRO A 130 -5.35 -2.06 -13.45
CA PRO A 130 -5.88 -1.60 -12.18
C PRO A 130 -5.95 -0.06 -12.21
N ASP A 131 -7.11 0.46 -11.85
CA ASP A 131 -7.51 1.86 -11.93
C ASP A 131 -6.67 2.75 -10.98
N PHE A 132 -5.45 3.13 -11.39
CA PHE A 132 -4.53 3.99 -10.60
C PHE A 132 -5.15 5.30 -10.13
N LYS A 133 -6.23 5.74 -10.79
CA LYS A 133 -6.90 7.01 -10.49
C LYS A 133 -7.90 6.92 -9.33
N ARG A 134 -8.23 5.73 -8.81
CA ARG A 134 -9.27 5.57 -7.77
C ARG A 134 -8.78 5.33 -6.34
N ARG A 135 -7.49 5.06 -6.12
CA ARG A 135 -6.90 4.92 -4.77
C ARG A 135 -5.96 6.08 -4.47
N GLY A 136 -6.51 7.11 -3.84
CA GLY A 136 -5.89 8.40 -3.56
C GLY A 136 -4.70 8.38 -2.60
N THR A 137 -3.57 7.82 -3.00
CA THR A 137 -2.33 7.82 -2.21
C THR A 137 -1.28 8.81 -2.73
N ILE A 138 -1.51 9.44 -3.89
CA ILE A 138 -0.55 10.35 -4.53
C ILE A 138 -0.70 11.82 -4.11
N ASN A 139 -1.74 12.20 -3.34
CA ASN A 139 -2.08 13.61 -3.13
C ASN A 139 -1.69 14.18 -1.75
N ASN A 140 -0.63 13.68 -1.11
CA ASN A 140 -0.18 14.21 0.19
C ASN A 140 1.28 14.69 0.26
N TYR A 141 2.02 14.70 -0.86
CA TYR A 141 3.43 15.13 -0.87
C TYR A 141 3.65 16.60 -1.21
N ARG A 142 2.60 17.36 -1.57
CA ARG A 142 2.71 18.80 -1.88
C ARG A 142 2.54 19.73 -0.67
N LYS A 143 2.20 19.21 0.52
CA LYS A 143 1.92 20.03 1.71
C LYS A 143 3.07 20.17 2.71
N TYR A 144 4.15 19.39 2.59
CA TYR A 144 5.21 19.33 3.61
C TYR A 144 6.62 19.69 3.12
N MET A 145 6.75 20.35 1.96
CA MET A 145 8.07 20.77 1.45
C MET A 145 8.27 22.29 1.36
N ILE A 146 7.28 23.09 1.80
CA ILE A 146 7.41 24.55 1.92
C ILE A 146 6.64 25.01 3.16
N THR A 147 7.24 24.88 4.34
CA THR A 147 7.19 25.78 5.51
C THR A 147 8.17 25.23 6.54
#